data_AF-A0A094DQC0-F1
#
_entry.id   AF-A0A094DQC0-F1
#
_cell.length_a   1.000
_cell.length_b   1.000
_cell.length_c   1.000
_cell.angle_alpha   90.00
_cell.angle_beta   90.00
_cell.angle_gamma   90.00
#
_symmetry.space_group_name_H-M   'P 1'
#
loop_
_entity.id
_entity.type
_entity.pdbx_description
1 polymer ?
#
loop_
_entity_poly.entity_id
_entity_poly.type
_entity_poly.pdbx_seq_one_letter_code
_entity_poly.pdbx_strand_id
1 'polypeptide(L)'
;MPVKGKFADKNVPKGLQRIIIAESGANDGLGYPFLFLALYIIKYTDDGVLGQTEGTQEAMRLWLGGTWGDVILLSIAYGATVGWIARRLLQWTEGNNYVDRESFLVFAIALALFIKTLDDSLEPTVDMLLNLSIFMWFGAICPWPKFLYNGIIPIHRLIFLGILILLLRRLPIVFALRKFIHQIEDERQAILVGFFGPIGVSAIFYLYIGLDFLNGITDQNGLQRADAAVLAEVMTVIVWFLTVCSIIVHGLSIPLGKSTPTKQSAPVSASTRPIYRIGGSVILDKSYVFTFLNESPGPATSPAKRRMGQFAPRIGGK
;
A
#
# COMPACT_ATOMS: atom_id res chain seq x y z
N MET A 1 -0.38 -3.66 -1.90
CA MET A 1 -1.03 -3.66 -0.57
C MET A 1 -1.46 -2.24 -0.27
N PRO A 2 -2.77 -1.94 -0.24
CA PRO A 2 -3.19 -0.65 0.29
C PRO A 2 -2.87 -0.64 1.78
N VAL A 3 -2.38 0.50 2.26
CA VAL A 3 -2.15 0.80 3.68
C VAL A 3 -3.52 0.97 4.37
N LYS A 4 -4.30 -0.10 4.40
CA LYS A 4 -5.57 -0.19 5.13
C LYS A 4 -5.47 -1.41 6.03
N GLY A 5 -5.35 -1.14 7.32
CA GLY A 5 -5.29 -2.17 8.34
C GLY A 5 -5.12 -1.50 9.69
N LYS A 6 -5.80 -2.05 10.71
CA LYS A 6 -5.84 -1.57 12.11
C LYS A 6 -4.46 -1.29 12.75
N PHE A 7 -3.36 -1.69 12.11
CA PHE A 7 -1.98 -1.45 12.52
C PHE A 7 -1.39 -0.13 11.97
N ALA A 8 -1.63 0.20 10.69
CA ALA A 8 -1.16 1.45 10.09
C ALA A 8 -1.91 2.67 10.67
N ASP A 9 -3.19 2.49 11.00
CA ASP A 9 -4.03 3.52 11.64
C ASP A 9 -3.62 3.87 13.07
N LYS A 10 -2.89 2.97 13.75
CA LYS A 10 -2.44 3.17 15.12
C LYS A 10 -1.03 3.75 15.22
N ASN A 11 -0.17 3.50 14.22
CA ASN A 11 1.26 3.82 14.30
C ASN A 11 1.72 4.90 13.31
N VAL A 12 0.88 5.33 12.36
CA VAL A 12 1.22 6.33 11.35
C VAL A 12 0.18 7.46 11.36
N PRO A 13 0.57 8.74 11.54
CA PRO A 13 -0.36 9.87 11.48
C PRO A 13 -1.13 9.92 10.16
N LYS A 14 -2.43 10.28 10.21
CA LYS A 14 -3.31 10.32 9.01
C LYS A 14 -2.77 11.20 7.87
N GLY A 15 -2.05 12.27 8.20
CA GLY A 15 -1.39 13.13 7.20
C GLY A 15 -0.32 12.37 6.41
N LEU A 16 0.52 11.61 7.10
CA LEU A 16 1.58 10.82 6.51
C LEU A 16 1.02 9.66 5.68
N GLN A 17 -0.08 9.03 6.11
CA GLN A 17 -0.77 8.00 5.32
C GLN A 17 -1.27 8.53 3.97
N ARG A 18 -1.90 9.72 3.94
CA ARG A 18 -2.40 10.34 2.70
C ARG A 18 -1.26 10.65 1.74
N ILE A 19 -0.13 11.12 2.27
CA ILE A 19 1.07 11.38 1.48
C ILE A 19 1.63 10.08 0.91
N ILE A 20 1.75 9.01 1.71
CA ILE A 20 2.25 7.71 1.23
C ILE A 20 1.34 7.13 0.14
N ILE A 21 0.01 7.26 0.28
CA ILE A 21 -0.94 6.81 -0.74
C ILE A 21 -0.80 7.63 -2.02
N ALA A 22 -0.69 8.96 -1.91
CA ALA A 22 -0.49 9.83 -3.07
C ALA A 22 0.86 9.56 -3.75
N GLU A 23 1.94 9.37 -2.99
CA GLU A 23 3.27 9.00 -3.47
C GLU A 23 3.23 7.65 -4.19
N SER A 24 2.56 6.65 -3.61
CA SER A 24 2.43 5.32 -4.23
C SER A 24 1.67 5.39 -5.55
N GLY A 25 0.55 6.12 -5.60
CA GLY A 25 -0.23 6.32 -6.83
C GLY A 25 0.52 7.11 -7.90
N ALA A 26 1.24 8.17 -7.52
CA ALA A 26 2.10 8.93 -8.43
C ALA A 26 3.26 8.08 -8.94
N ASN A 27 3.90 7.30 -8.08
CA ASN A 27 4.99 6.40 -8.44
C ASN A 27 4.52 5.28 -9.38
N ASP A 28 3.34 4.72 -9.14
CA ASP A 28 2.74 3.77 -10.07
C ASP A 28 2.50 4.44 -11.43
N GLY A 29 1.87 5.62 -11.50
CA GLY A 29 1.62 6.31 -12.78
C GLY A 29 2.88 6.76 -13.53
N LEU A 30 3.89 7.26 -12.82
CA LEU A 30 5.14 7.75 -13.42
C LEU A 30 6.05 6.64 -13.93
N GLY A 31 5.83 5.39 -13.53
CA GLY A 31 6.65 4.25 -14.00
C GLY A 31 6.64 4.08 -15.51
N TYR A 32 5.50 4.36 -16.17
CA TYR A 32 5.34 4.18 -17.61
C TYR A 32 6.28 5.08 -18.44
N PRO A 33 6.34 6.42 -18.24
CA PRO A 33 7.32 7.29 -18.89
C PRO A 33 8.78 6.86 -18.71
N PHE A 34 9.16 6.43 -17.51
CA PHE A 34 10.54 6.01 -17.24
C PHE A 34 10.89 4.70 -17.96
N LEU A 35 9.96 3.75 -18.00
CA LEU A 35 10.13 2.51 -18.77
C LEU A 35 10.36 2.83 -20.25
N PHE A 36 9.47 3.63 -20.86
CA PHE A 36 9.56 3.93 -22.29
C PHE A 36 10.76 4.79 -22.65
N LEU A 37 11.23 5.66 -21.75
CA LEU A 37 12.50 6.36 -21.95
C LEU A 37 13.65 5.37 -22.16
N ALA A 38 13.79 4.40 -21.24
CA ALA A 38 14.84 3.39 -21.33
C ALA A 38 14.69 2.52 -22.58
N LEU A 39 13.47 2.07 -22.89
CA LEU A 39 13.19 1.24 -24.07
C LEU A 39 13.45 1.97 -25.39
N TYR A 40 13.07 3.25 -25.51
CA TYR A 40 13.36 4.04 -26.71
C TYR A 40 14.85 4.31 -26.87
N ILE A 41 15.57 4.61 -25.78
CA ILE A 41 17.03 4.77 -25.84
C ILE A 41 17.65 3.48 -26.39
N ILE A 42 17.31 2.31 -25.85
CA ILE A 42 17.88 1.03 -26.31
C ILE A 42 17.45 0.72 -27.76
N LYS A 43 16.21 1.03 -28.13
CA LYS A 43 15.72 0.79 -29.50
C LYS A 43 16.52 1.57 -30.55
N TYR A 44 16.91 2.82 -30.25
CA TYR A 44 17.48 3.76 -31.20
C TYR A 44 18.95 4.15 -30.96
N THR A 45 19.60 3.66 -29.90
CA THR A 45 21.01 3.98 -29.58
C THR A 45 21.98 2.83 -29.88
N ASP A 46 21.49 1.59 -30.03
CA ASP A 46 22.37 0.44 -30.32
C ASP A 46 22.54 0.26 -31.85
N ASP A 47 23.78 0.45 -32.31
CA ASP A 47 24.19 0.50 -33.72
C ASP A 47 24.12 -0.89 -34.39
N GLY A 48 23.17 -1.03 -35.32
CA GLY A 48 23.16 -2.11 -36.32
C GLY A 48 22.68 -1.68 -37.72
N VAL A 49 22.22 -0.43 -37.86
CA VAL A 49 21.84 0.14 -39.16
C VAL A 49 22.41 1.56 -39.25
N LEU A 50 23.63 1.64 -39.78
CA LEU A 50 24.18 2.80 -40.49
C LEU A 50 23.97 4.17 -39.82
N GLY A 51 24.80 4.49 -38.82
CA GLY A 51 25.39 5.83 -38.68
C GLY A 51 24.43 7.01 -38.66
N GLN A 52 23.29 6.91 -37.96
CA GLN A 52 22.45 8.08 -37.68
C GLN A 52 22.72 8.60 -36.28
N THR A 53 23.49 9.67 -36.22
CA THR A 53 23.64 10.59 -35.06
C THR A 53 22.32 11.16 -34.54
N GLU A 54 21.18 10.80 -35.15
CA GLU A 54 19.82 11.25 -34.85
C GLU A 54 19.01 10.27 -33.97
N GLY A 55 19.53 9.07 -33.67
CA GLY A 55 18.79 8.04 -32.91
C GLY A 55 18.34 8.50 -31.50
N THR A 56 19.20 9.24 -30.78
CA THR A 56 18.83 9.81 -29.47
C THR A 56 17.75 10.89 -29.60
N GLN A 57 17.81 11.72 -30.64
CA GLN A 57 16.81 12.75 -30.89
C GLN A 57 15.44 12.11 -31.20
N GLU A 58 15.41 11.05 -32.01
CA GLU A 58 14.18 10.33 -32.31
C GLU A 58 13.61 9.61 -31.09
N ALA A 59 14.46 8.99 -30.27
CA ALA A 59 14.05 8.43 -28.99
C ALA A 59 13.41 9.49 -28.09
N MET A 60 13.99 10.70 -28.01
CA MET A 60 13.44 11.78 -27.18
C MET A 60 12.15 12.36 -27.77
N ARG A 61 12.04 12.42 -29.11
CA ARG A 61 10.81 12.82 -29.79
C ARG A 61 9.67 11.86 -29.51
N LEU A 62 9.92 10.55 -29.57
CA LEU A 62 8.91 9.53 -29.24
C LEU A 62 8.56 9.51 -27.76
N TRP A 63 9.54 9.75 -26.89
CA TRP A 63 9.30 9.87 -25.46
C TRP A 63 8.45 11.10 -25.12
N LEU A 64 8.85 12.31 -25.55
CA LEU A 64 8.12 13.54 -25.25
C LEU A 64 6.81 13.65 -26.04
N GLY A 65 6.82 13.37 -27.33
CA GLY A 65 5.63 13.45 -28.18
C GLY A 65 4.67 12.28 -27.94
N GLY A 66 5.17 11.05 -28.09
CA GLY A 66 4.33 9.85 -27.99
C GLY A 66 3.95 9.51 -26.56
N THR A 67 4.91 9.42 -25.64
CA THR A 67 4.58 9.01 -24.25
C THR A 67 3.93 10.14 -23.46
N TRP A 68 4.54 11.32 -23.39
CA TRP A 68 3.96 12.43 -22.63
C TRP A 68 2.78 13.08 -23.34
N GLY A 69 2.89 13.35 -24.64
CA GLY A 69 1.81 13.93 -25.44
C GLY A 69 0.65 12.96 -25.64
N ASP A 70 0.85 11.92 -26.44
CA ASP A 70 -0.25 11.07 -26.87
C ASP A 70 -0.77 10.20 -25.73
N VAL A 71 0.09 9.47 -25.01
CA VAL A 71 -0.40 8.55 -23.98
C VAL A 71 -0.87 9.30 -22.74
N ILE A 72 -0.04 10.16 -22.14
CA ILE A 72 -0.38 10.78 -20.85
C ILE A 72 -1.41 11.90 -21.00
N LEU A 73 -1.14 12.93 -21.82
CA LEU A 73 -2.05 14.07 -21.90
C LEU A 73 -3.41 13.68 -22.47
N LEU A 74 -3.47 12.80 -23.50
CA LEU A 74 -4.77 12.32 -23.98
C LEU A 74 -5.47 11.43 -22.95
N SER A 75 -4.76 10.60 -22.19
CA SER A 75 -5.40 9.81 -21.11
C SER A 75 -5.99 10.71 -20.02
N ILE A 76 -5.30 11.79 -19.66
CA ILE A 76 -5.82 12.79 -18.71
C ILE A 76 -7.06 13.47 -19.30
N ALA A 77 -6.97 13.94 -20.55
CA ALA A 77 -8.08 14.61 -21.23
C ALA A 77 -9.30 13.68 -21.39
N TYR A 78 -9.06 12.44 -21.79
CA TYR A 78 -10.08 11.40 -21.93
C TYR A 78 -10.74 11.08 -20.58
N GLY A 79 -9.95 10.82 -19.54
CA GLY A 79 -10.44 10.57 -18.19
C GLY A 79 -11.25 11.73 -17.62
N ALA A 80 -10.78 12.97 -17.82
CA ALA A 80 -11.50 14.17 -17.43
C ALA A 80 -12.82 14.33 -18.19
N THR A 81 -12.83 14.05 -19.49
CA THR A 81 -14.03 14.13 -20.33
C THR A 81 -15.06 13.08 -19.91
N VAL A 82 -14.65 11.82 -19.76
CA VAL A 82 -15.51 10.72 -19.31
C VAL A 82 -16.07 11.00 -17.91
N GLY A 83 -15.22 11.47 -16.98
CA GLY A 83 -15.63 11.83 -15.63
C GLY A 83 -16.62 13.01 -15.60
N TRP A 84 -16.41 14.01 -16.45
CA TRP A 84 -17.34 15.13 -16.60
C TRP A 84 -18.68 14.70 -17.19
N ILE A 85 -18.68 13.84 -18.23
CA ILE A 85 -19.89 13.27 -18.82
C ILE A 85 -20.65 12.45 -17.77
N ALA A 86 -19.97 11.56 -17.04
CA ALA A 86 -20.59 10.75 -15.99
C ALA A 86 -21.25 11.63 -14.92
N ARG A 87 -20.54 12.69 -14.45
CA ARG A 87 -21.11 13.67 -13.52
C ARG A 87 -22.34 14.36 -14.10
N ARG A 88 -22.28 14.76 -15.37
CA ARG A 88 -23.38 15.49 -16.02
C ARG A 88 -24.61 14.61 -16.20
N LEU A 89 -24.41 13.35 -16.57
CA LEU A 89 -25.47 12.34 -16.67
C LEU A 89 -26.13 12.09 -15.32
N LEU A 90 -25.34 11.92 -14.25
CA LEU A 90 -25.87 11.73 -12.89
C LEU A 90 -26.75 12.92 -12.47
N GLN A 91 -26.27 14.14 -12.68
CA GLN A 91 -27.05 15.35 -12.37
C GLN A 91 -28.32 15.48 -13.21
N TRP A 92 -28.28 15.04 -14.48
CA TRP A 92 -29.45 15.05 -15.36
C TRP A 92 -30.49 13.99 -14.94
N THR A 93 -30.05 12.80 -14.54
CA THR A 93 -30.94 11.76 -14.01
C THR A 93 -31.59 12.17 -12.69
N GLU A 94 -30.85 12.85 -11.82
CA GLU A 94 -31.36 13.37 -10.55
C GLU A 94 -32.35 14.52 -10.76
N GLY A 95 -32.03 15.46 -11.66
CA GLY A 95 -32.87 16.62 -11.97
C GLY A 95 -34.20 16.28 -12.65
N ASN A 96 -34.26 15.15 -13.37
CA ASN A 96 -35.47 14.72 -14.08
C ASN A 96 -36.36 13.74 -13.28
N ASN A 97 -36.06 13.49 -12.00
CA ASN A 97 -36.79 12.52 -11.16
C ASN A 97 -36.96 11.13 -11.84
N TYR A 98 -36.04 10.71 -12.70
CA TYR A 98 -36.02 9.34 -13.23
C TYR A 98 -35.75 8.29 -12.13
N VAL A 99 -35.43 8.76 -10.92
CA VAL A 99 -35.25 7.98 -9.71
C VAL A 99 -36.46 8.21 -8.80
N ASP A 100 -37.40 7.26 -8.83
CA ASP A 100 -38.68 7.34 -8.15
C ASP A 100 -38.52 7.28 -6.61
N ARG A 101 -38.94 8.33 -5.88
CA ARG A 101 -38.55 8.57 -4.48
C ARG A 101 -39.00 7.49 -3.50
N GLU A 102 -40.10 6.80 -3.77
CA GLU A 102 -40.70 5.82 -2.84
C GLU A 102 -40.05 4.43 -2.97
N SER A 103 -39.76 3.98 -4.21
CA SER A 103 -38.97 2.77 -4.45
C SER A 103 -37.49 2.99 -4.13
N PHE A 104 -36.99 4.21 -4.34
CA PHE A 104 -35.61 4.57 -4.06
C PHE A 104 -35.29 4.55 -2.57
N LEU A 105 -36.20 4.97 -1.69
CA LEU A 105 -35.89 4.99 -0.25
C LEU A 105 -35.76 3.58 0.32
N VAL A 106 -36.69 2.68 -0.05
CA VAL A 106 -36.66 1.28 0.40
C VAL A 106 -35.47 0.56 -0.21
N PHE A 107 -35.21 0.76 -1.50
CA PHE A 107 -34.02 0.23 -2.15
C PHE A 107 -32.73 0.81 -1.56
N ALA A 108 -32.65 2.12 -1.30
CA ALA A 108 -31.46 2.76 -0.75
C ALA A 108 -31.22 2.37 0.71
N ILE A 109 -32.26 2.18 1.53
CA ILE A 109 -32.12 1.67 2.91
C ILE A 109 -31.72 0.20 2.88
N ALA A 110 -32.37 -0.63 2.05
CA ALA A 110 -32.02 -2.04 1.89
C ALA A 110 -30.59 -2.20 1.35
N LEU A 111 -30.21 -1.40 0.35
CA LEU A 111 -28.87 -1.37 -0.23
C LEU A 111 -27.86 -0.79 0.77
N ALA A 112 -28.19 0.25 1.53
CA ALA A 112 -27.30 0.80 2.56
C ALA A 112 -27.08 -0.20 3.70
N LEU A 113 -28.12 -0.91 4.15
CA LEU A 113 -27.99 -1.99 5.14
C LEU A 113 -27.23 -3.18 4.56
N PHE A 114 -27.50 -3.57 3.32
CA PHE A 114 -26.81 -4.67 2.64
C PHE A 114 -25.34 -4.33 2.43
N ILE A 115 -25.01 -3.18 1.85
CA ILE A 115 -23.64 -2.67 1.71
C ILE A 115 -22.98 -2.55 3.08
N LYS A 116 -23.64 -1.98 4.09
CA LYS A 116 -23.06 -1.85 5.44
C LYS A 116 -22.73 -3.22 6.06
N THR A 117 -23.62 -4.20 5.87
CA THR A 117 -23.45 -5.55 6.39
C THR A 117 -22.37 -6.31 5.61
N LEU A 118 -22.33 -6.15 4.28
CA LEU A 118 -21.28 -6.70 3.42
C LEU A 118 -19.92 -6.05 3.68
N ASP A 119 -19.86 -4.73 3.84
CA ASP A 119 -18.63 -4.01 4.17
C ASP A 119 -18.11 -4.47 5.53
N ASP A 120 -18.91 -4.37 6.59
CA ASP A 120 -18.39 -4.62 7.94
C ASP A 120 -18.00 -6.10 8.18
N SER A 121 -18.62 -7.06 7.49
CA SER A 121 -18.38 -8.51 7.70
C SER A 121 -17.66 -9.22 6.57
N LEU A 122 -17.86 -8.81 5.31
CA LEU A 122 -17.24 -9.42 4.14
C LEU A 122 -16.09 -8.61 3.57
N GLU A 123 -15.96 -7.28 3.78
CA GLU A 123 -14.81 -6.51 3.26
C GLU A 123 -13.48 -7.17 3.64
N PRO A 124 -13.22 -7.53 4.92
CA PRO A 124 -11.95 -8.17 5.28
C PRO A 124 -11.79 -9.58 4.68
N THR A 125 -12.91 -10.30 4.52
CA THR A 125 -12.92 -11.68 4.01
C THR A 125 -12.68 -11.70 2.50
N VAL A 126 -13.40 -10.84 1.77
CA VAL A 126 -13.25 -10.64 0.32
C VAL A 126 -11.87 -10.08 0.02
N ASP A 127 -11.40 -9.09 0.77
CA ASP A 127 -10.04 -8.57 0.64
C ASP A 127 -9.00 -9.67 0.87
N MET A 128 -9.16 -10.50 1.91
CA MET A 128 -8.26 -11.63 2.16
C MET A 128 -8.30 -12.65 1.01
N LEU A 129 -9.48 -13.01 0.52
CA LEU A 129 -9.66 -13.98 -0.56
C LEU A 129 -9.10 -13.47 -1.88
N LEU A 130 -9.35 -12.20 -2.23
CA LEU A 130 -8.82 -11.56 -3.44
C LEU A 130 -7.29 -11.47 -3.36
N ASN A 131 -6.75 -11.00 -2.25
CA ASN A 131 -5.30 -10.95 -2.06
C ASN A 131 -4.68 -12.34 -2.15
N LEU A 132 -5.24 -13.34 -1.47
CA LEU A 132 -4.77 -14.73 -1.52
C LEU A 132 -4.82 -15.28 -2.95
N SER A 133 -5.93 -15.06 -3.66
CA SER A 133 -6.11 -15.53 -5.05
C SER A 133 -5.08 -14.91 -5.99
N ILE A 134 -4.87 -13.60 -5.88
CA ILE A 134 -3.88 -12.87 -6.66
C ILE A 134 -2.47 -13.38 -6.34
N PHE A 135 -2.11 -13.58 -5.06
CA PHE A 135 -0.80 -14.10 -4.68
C PHE A 135 -0.57 -15.56 -5.12
N MET A 136 -1.60 -16.41 -5.05
CA MET A 136 -1.52 -17.77 -5.59
C MET A 136 -1.30 -17.75 -7.10
N TRP A 137 -2.03 -16.90 -7.82
CA TRP A 137 -1.84 -16.73 -9.27
C TRP A 137 -0.44 -16.21 -9.60
N PHE A 138 0.06 -15.19 -8.88
CA PHE A 138 1.43 -14.70 -9.01
C PHE A 138 2.49 -15.78 -8.74
N GLY A 139 2.27 -16.59 -7.70
CA GLY A 139 3.15 -17.73 -7.39
C GLY A 139 3.14 -18.79 -8.49
N ALA A 140 2.00 -19.03 -9.13
CA ALA A 140 1.86 -20.01 -10.21
C ALA A 140 2.49 -19.55 -11.53
N ILE A 141 2.34 -18.27 -11.89
CA ILE A 141 2.87 -17.72 -13.15
C ILE A 141 4.37 -17.36 -13.07
N CYS A 142 4.90 -17.21 -11.85
CA CYS A 142 6.31 -16.88 -11.61
C CYS A 142 7.23 -17.89 -12.34
N PRO A 143 8.22 -17.42 -13.12
CA PRO A 143 9.09 -18.30 -13.91
C PRO A 143 10.21 -18.92 -13.04
N TRP A 144 9.84 -19.74 -12.05
CA TRP A 144 10.77 -20.38 -11.10
C TRP A 144 11.99 -21.05 -11.77
N PRO A 145 11.85 -21.78 -12.89
CA PRO A 145 12.99 -22.41 -13.53
C PRO A 145 14.03 -21.40 -14.03
N LYS A 146 13.59 -20.22 -14.49
CA LYS A 146 14.49 -19.17 -14.99
C LYS A 146 15.37 -18.56 -13.89
N PHE A 147 14.99 -18.68 -12.62
CA PHE A 147 15.85 -18.20 -11.53
C PHE A 147 17.04 -19.13 -11.26
N LEU A 148 16.85 -20.43 -11.48
CA LEU A 148 17.88 -21.46 -11.24
C LEU A 148 18.71 -21.71 -12.50
N TYR A 149 18.05 -21.75 -13.66
CA TYR A 149 18.64 -22.07 -14.95
C TYR A 149 18.42 -20.90 -15.91
N ASN A 150 19.39 -20.00 -15.97
CA ASN A 150 19.48 -18.98 -17.00
C ASN A 150 20.95 -18.82 -17.40
N GLY A 151 21.19 -18.48 -18.67
CA GLY A 151 22.54 -18.31 -19.21
C GLY A 151 23.19 -16.97 -18.87
N ILE A 152 22.46 -16.06 -18.21
CA ILE A 152 22.83 -14.64 -18.13
C ILE A 152 23.33 -14.24 -16.73
N ILE A 153 22.57 -14.59 -15.69
CA ILE A 153 22.80 -14.16 -14.30
C ILE A 153 22.71 -15.37 -13.35
N PRO A 154 23.84 -15.85 -12.79
CA PRO A 154 23.80 -16.95 -11.85
C PRO A 154 23.08 -16.55 -10.55
N ILE A 155 22.42 -17.52 -9.91
CA ILE A 155 21.54 -17.30 -8.74
C ILE A 155 22.20 -16.51 -7.59
N HIS A 156 23.50 -16.71 -7.34
CA HIS A 156 24.21 -16.00 -6.27
C HIS A 156 24.29 -14.49 -6.51
N ARG A 157 24.50 -14.05 -7.77
CA ARG A 157 24.46 -12.64 -8.15
C ARG A 157 23.05 -12.10 -8.05
N LEU A 158 22.05 -12.90 -8.42
CA LEU A 158 20.65 -12.52 -8.35
C LEU A 158 20.20 -12.29 -6.89
N ILE A 159 20.55 -13.20 -5.97
CA ILE A 159 20.29 -13.05 -4.53
C ILE A 159 20.97 -11.80 -3.97
N PHE A 160 22.26 -11.60 -4.27
CA PHE A 160 23.01 -10.43 -3.82
C PHE A 160 22.40 -9.13 -4.35
N LEU A 161 22.07 -9.08 -5.63
CA LEU A 161 21.40 -7.95 -6.27
C LEU A 161 20.04 -7.68 -5.61
N GLY A 162 19.27 -8.73 -5.31
CA GLY A 162 17.98 -8.61 -4.62
C GLY A 162 18.09 -7.99 -3.23
N ILE A 163 19.05 -8.45 -2.43
CA ILE A 163 19.32 -7.87 -1.10
C ILE A 163 19.73 -6.40 -1.24
N LEU A 164 20.67 -6.11 -2.15
CA LEU A 164 21.18 -4.76 -2.38
C LEU A 164 20.05 -3.81 -2.80
N ILE A 165 19.21 -4.21 -3.73
CA ILE A 165 18.08 -3.39 -4.21
C ILE A 165 17.04 -3.21 -3.09
N LEU A 166 16.69 -4.26 -2.34
CA LEU A 166 15.73 -4.11 -1.24
C LEU A 166 16.20 -3.14 -0.16
N LEU A 167 17.52 -3.09 0.11
CA LEU A 167 18.10 -2.17 1.08
C LEU A 167 18.27 -0.75 0.51
N LEU A 168 18.70 -0.61 -0.75
CA LEU A 168 19.09 0.69 -1.31
C LEU A 168 17.97 1.41 -2.08
N ARG A 169 16.86 0.75 -2.43
CA ARG A 169 15.83 1.33 -3.30
C ARG A 169 15.10 2.53 -2.70
N ARG A 170 14.80 2.50 -1.40
CA ARG A 170 14.01 3.55 -0.72
C ARG A 170 14.70 4.07 0.53
N LEU A 171 15.32 3.19 1.31
CA LEU A 171 15.89 3.54 2.61
C LEU A 171 16.92 4.68 2.52
N PRO A 172 17.87 4.72 1.56
CA PRO A 172 18.86 5.79 1.49
C PRO A 172 18.24 7.14 1.13
N ILE A 173 17.32 7.18 0.17
CA ILE A 173 16.75 8.46 -0.31
C ILE A 173 15.76 9.03 0.70
N VAL A 174 14.95 8.18 1.35
CA VAL A 174 14.05 8.60 2.44
C VAL A 174 14.86 9.08 3.64
N PHE A 175 15.94 8.37 3.99
CA PHE A 175 16.83 8.78 5.08
C PHE A 175 17.58 10.08 4.78
N ALA A 176 17.99 10.31 3.53
CA ALA A 176 18.63 11.56 3.11
C ALA A 176 17.64 12.73 3.10
N LEU A 177 16.43 12.51 2.58
CA LEU A 177 15.38 13.52 2.50
C LEU A 177 14.65 13.79 3.82
N ARG A 178 14.93 13.01 4.88
CA ARG A 178 14.31 13.19 6.20
C ARG A 178 14.43 14.62 6.74
N LYS A 179 15.54 15.31 6.44
CA LYS A 179 15.77 16.70 6.87
C LYS A 179 14.86 17.72 6.17
N PHE A 180 14.33 17.39 4.99
CA PHE A 180 13.44 18.26 4.21
C PHE A 180 11.96 17.99 4.53
N ILE A 181 11.63 16.80 5.03
CA ILE A 181 10.27 16.40 5.36
C ILE A 181 10.04 16.64 6.85
N HIS A 182 9.45 17.79 7.18
CA HIS A 182 9.09 18.18 8.56
C HIS A 182 8.18 17.16 9.29
N GLN A 183 7.59 16.19 8.59
CA GLN A 183 6.74 15.14 9.17
C GLN A 183 7.52 13.89 9.63
N ILE A 184 8.82 13.77 9.30
CA ILE A 184 9.69 12.66 9.74
C ILE A 184 10.68 13.22 10.76
N GLU A 185 10.26 13.24 12.02
CA GLU A 185 11.08 13.84 13.09
C GLU A 185 12.14 12.85 13.64
N ASP A 186 11.90 11.54 13.54
CA ASP A 186 12.76 10.50 14.15
C ASP A 186 13.42 9.57 13.11
N GLU A 187 14.64 9.12 13.40
CA GLU A 187 15.43 8.22 12.54
C GLU A 187 14.78 6.85 12.41
N ARG A 188 14.12 6.38 13.47
CA ARG A 188 13.35 5.12 13.44
C ARG A 188 12.12 5.22 12.55
N GLN A 189 11.47 6.40 12.52
CA GLN A 189 10.35 6.66 11.61
C GLN A 189 10.81 6.71 10.16
N ALA A 190 11.98 7.29 9.87
CA ALA A 190 12.55 7.32 8.52
C ALA A 190 12.86 5.90 7.99
N ILE A 191 13.45 5.05 8.83
CA ILE A 191 13.71 3.64 8.49
C ILE A 191 12.40 2.90 8.27
N LEU A 192 11.42 3.11 9.15
CA LEU A 192 10.12 2.46 9.06
C LEU A 192 9.39 2.86 7.77
N VAL A 193 9.30 4.16 7.46
CA VAL A 193 8.69 4.67 6.23
C VAL A 193 9.44 4.19 4.99
N GLY A 194 10.78 4.21 5.00
CA GLY A 194 11.60 3.71 3.90
C GLY A 194 11.49 2.20 3.66
N PHE A 195 11.20 1.44 4.71
CA PHE A 195 10.92 0.01 4.65
C PHE A 195 9.47 -0.29 4.25
N PHE A 196 8.51 0.58 4.54
CA PHE A 196 7.12 0.43 4.08
C PHE A 196 6.97 0.87 2.61
N GLY A 197 7.26 -0.04 1.69
CA GLY A 197 7.09 0.19 0.24
C GLY A 197 7.47 -1.02 -0.62
N PRO A 198 6.70 -2.13 -0.55
CA PRO A 198 6.99 -3.30 -1.35
C PRO A 198 6.85 -3.00 -2.84
N ILE A 199 7.60 -3.73 -3.68
CA ILE A 199 7.36 -3.73 -5.12
C ILE A 199 5.94 -4.23 -5.37
N GLY A 200 5.15 -3.39 -6.03
CA GLY A 200 3.75 -3.66 -6.33
C GLY A 200 3.56 -4.54 -7.56
N VAL A 201 2.30 -4.91 -7.78
CA VAL A 201 1.84 -5.62 -8.98
C VAL A 201 2.13 -4.82 -10.27
N SER A 202 2.19 -3.50 -10.17
CA SER A 202 2.53 -2.59 -11.27
C SER A 202 3.89 -2.91 -11.91
N ALA A 203 4.87 -3.41 -11.15
CA ALA A 203 6.16 -3.80 -11.71
C ALA A 203 6.06 -4.99 -12.68
N ILE A 204 5.19 -5.96 -12.38
CA ILE A 204 4.93 -7.09 -13.29
C ILE A 204 4.16 -6.62 -14.52
N PHE A 205 3.18 -5.73 -14.34
CA PHE A 205 2.48 -5.10 -15.46
C PHE A 205 3.45 -4.38 -16.41
N TYR A 206 4.37 -3.58 -15.87
CA TYR A 206 5.41 -2.90 -16.65
C TYR A 206 6.41 -3.86 -17.29
N LEU A 207 6.73 -4.97 -16.63
CA LEU A 207 7.51 -6.03 -17.26
C LEU A 207 6.81 -6.52 -18.53
N TYR A 208 5.51 -6.85 -18.48
CA TYR A 208 4.80 -7.34 -19.67
C TYR A 208 4.68 -6.30 -20.77
N ILE A 209 4.44 -5.02 -20.43
CA ILE A 209 4.48 -3.93 -21.42
C ILE A 209 5.86 -3.83 -22.07
N GLY A 210 6.93 -3.90 -21.27
CA GLY A 210 8.29 -3.87 -21.80
C GLY A 210 8.61 -5.07 -22.68
N LEU A 211 8.19 -6.27 -22.29
CA LEU A 211 8.35 -7.48 -23.09
C LEU A 211 7.60 -7.39 -24.42
N ASP A 212 6.36 -6.89 -24.41
CA ASP A 212 5.58 -6.68 -25.62
C ASP A 212 6.28 -5.71 -26.58
N PHE A 213 6.77 -4.59 -26.06
CA PHE A 213 7.56 -3.64 -26.82
C PHE A 213 8.83 -4.28 -27.43
N LEU A 214 9.59 -5.04 -26.63
CA LEU A 214 10.82 -5.70 -27.08
C LEU A 214 10.56 -6.82 -28.08
N ASN A 215 9.42 -7.51 -28.00
CA ASN A 215 8.99 -8.49 -28.99
C ASN A 215 8.64 -7.83 -30.33
N GLY A 216 8.16 -6.58 -30.30
CA GLY A 216 7.94 -5.77 -31.49
C GLY A 216 9.22 -5.26 -32.17
N ILE A 217 10.39 -5.43 -31.55
CA ILE A 217 11.68 -5.07 -32.15
C ILE A 217 12.21 -6.27 -32.95
N THR A 218 11.91 -6.27 -34.25
CA THR A 218 12.35 -7.30 -35.20
C THR A 218 13.48 -6.79 -36.09
N ASP A 219 14.36 -7.72 -36.49
CA ASP A 219 15.40 -7.51 -37.49
C ASP A 219 14.82 -7.62 -38.91
N GLN A 220 15.62 -7.34 -39.93
CA GLN A 220 15.29 -7.41 -41.36
C GLN A 220 14.68 -8.76 -41.81
N ASN A 221 14.94 -9.83 -41.07
CA ASN A 221 14.41 -11.18 -41.32
C ASN A 221 13.08 -11.47 -40.58
N GLY A 222 12.51 -10.49 -39.88
CA GLY A 222 11.29 -10.66 -39.07
C GLY A 222 11.49 -11.41 -37.75
N LEU A 223 12.73 -11.79 -37.41
CA LEU A 223 13.09 -12.41 -36.14
C LEU A 223 13.38 -11.32 -35.09
N GLN A 224 13.13 -11.62 -33.81
CA GLN A 224 13.42 -10.69 -32.72
C GLN A 224 14.92 -10.36 -32.67
N ARG A 225 15.24 -9.08 -32.49
CA ARG A 225 16.62 -8.60 -32.38
C ARG A 225 17.31 -9.21 -31.15
N ALA A 226 18.57 -9.63 -31.28
CA ALA A 226 19.26 -10.42 -30.27
C ALA A 226 19.45 -9.66 -28.93
N ASP A 227 19.79 -8.38 -28.99
CA ASP A 227 19.87 -7.46 -27.86
C ASP A 227 18.53 -7.31 -27.13
N ALA A 228 17.43 -7.18 -27.88
CA ALA A 228 16.07 -7.08 -27.34
C ALA A 228 15.66 -8.37 -26.63
N ALA A 229 16.02 -9.53 -27.18
CA ALA A 229 15.78 -10.83 -26.56
C ALA A 229 16.56 -11.01 -25.25
N VAL A 230 17.84 -10.61 -25.22
CA VAL A 230 18.67 -10.64 -24.01
C VAL A 230 18.09 -9.72 -22.94
N LEU A 231 17.71 -8.49 -23.31
CA LEU A 231 17.09 -7.55 -22.38
C LEU A 231 15.76 -8.06 -21.84
N ALA A 232 14.93 -8.65 -22.69
CA ALA A 232 13.66 -9.27 -22.29
C ALA A 232 13.87 -10.38 -21.26
N GLU A 233 14.89 -11.23 -21.45
CA GLU A 233 15.24 -12.26 -20.48
C GLU A 233 15.75 -11.68 -19.15
N VAL A 234 16.64 -10.69 -19.21
CA VAL A 234 17.16 -9.98 -18.02
C VAL A 234 16.04 -9.31 -17.23
N MET A 235 15.17 -8.56 -17.90
CA MET A 235 14.02 -7.90 -17.28
C MET A 235 13.11 -8.92 -16.61
N THR A 236 12.82 -10.04 -17.30
CA THR A 236 11.97 -11.10 -16.76
C THR A 236 12.56 -11.67 -15.47
N VAL A 237 13.83 -12.07 -15.48
CA VAL A 237 14.48 -12.70 -14.32
C VAL A 237 14.57 -11.71 -13.15
N ILE A 238 15.04 -10.48 -13.39
CA ILE A 238 15.28 -9.49 -12.33
C ILE A 238 13.96 -9.01 -11.72
N VAL A 239 12.99 -8.59 -12.55
CA VAL A 239 11.75 -7.98 -12.04
C VAL A 239 10.90 -9.00 -11.28
N TRP A 240 10.77 -10.23 -11.78
CA TRP A 240 10.08 -11.29 -11.05
C TRP A 240 10.77 -11.64 -9.74
N PHE A 241 12.10 -11.81 -9.76
CA PHE A 241 12.86 -12.14 -8.55
C PHE A 241 12.72 -11.05 -7.48
N LEU A 242 12.91 -9.78 -7.86
CA LEU A 242 12.77 -8.65 -6.94
C LEU A 242 11.34 -8.54 -6.39
N THR A 243 10.33 -8.78 -7.22
CA THR A 243 8.92 -8.74 -6.79
C THR A 243 8.66 -9.81 -5.73
N VAL A 244 9.08 -11.05 -5.97
CA VAL A 244 8.93 -12.16 -5.01
C VAL A 244 9.68 -11.89 -3.72
N CYS A 245 10.96 -11.50 -3.79
CA CYS A 245 11.75 -11.17 -2.59
C CYS A 245 11.12 -10.01 -1.82
N SER A 246 10.61 -8.98 -2.50
CA SER A 246 9.94 -7.87 -1.85
C SER A 246 8.65 -8.31 -1.15
N ILE A 247 7.82 -9.14 -1.78
CA ILE A 247 6.58 -9.65 -1.18
C ILE A 247 6.89 -10.49 0.05
N ILE A 248 7.91 -11.37 -0.01
CA ILE A 248 8.31 -12.21 1.12
C ILE A 248 8.82 -11.34 2.28
N VAL A 249 9.78 -10.45 2.01
CA VAL A 249 10.41 -9.61 3.06
C VAL A 249 9.38 -8.71 3.74
N HIS A 250 8.51 -8.05 2.97
CA HIS A 250 7.51 -7.11 3.50
C HIS A 250 6.27 -7.84 4.08
N GLY A 251 5.88 -8.96 3.49
CA GLY A 251 4.78 -9.79 3.97
C GLY A 251 5.09 -10.45 5.33
N LEU A 252 6.33 -10.88 5.54
CA LEU A 252 6.78 -11.48 6.80
C LEU A 252 7.09 -10.46 7.91
N SER A 253 7.29 -9.19 7.59
CA SER A 253 7.65 -8.18 8.60
C SER A 253 6.46 -7.72 9.45
N ILE A 254 5.22 -7.79 8.93
CA ILE A 254 4.02 -7.35 9.66
C ILE A 254 3.72 -8.25 10.88
N PRO A 255 3.78 -9.59 10.79
CA PRO A 255 3.66 -10.47 11.97
C PRO A 255 4.79 -10.28 12.99
N LEU A 256 6.03 -10.11 12.52
CA LEU A 256 7.23 -9.99 13.36
C LEU A 256 7.31 -8.67 14.12
N GLY A 257 6.78 -7.58 13.56
CA GLY A 257 6.66 -6.30 14.27
C GLY A 257 5.71 -6.35 15.48
N LYS A 258 4.80 -7.33 15.56
CA LYS A 258 3.87 -7.52 16.68
C LYS A 258 4.45 -8.35 17.82
N SER A 259 5.46 -9.20 17.57
CA SER A 259 6.09 -10.04 18.60
C SER A 259 7.24 -9.37 19.34
N THR A 260 7.66 -8.18 18.89
CA THR A 260 8.57 -7.35 19.68
C THR A 260 7.75 -6.70 20.78
N PRO A 261 8.05 -6.93 22.08
CA PRO A 261 7.31 -6.28 23.16
C PRO A 261 7.58 -4.78 23.05
N THR A 262 6.66 -4.04 22.44
CA THR A 262 6.64 -2.60 22.53
C THR A 262 6.59 -2.31 24.02
N LYS A 263 7.65 -1.69 24.57
CA LYS A 263 7.56 -1.05 25.88
C LYS A 263 6.38 -0.11 25.77
N GLN A 264 5.25 -0.51 26.31
CA GLN A 264 4.10 0.35 26.51
C GLN A 264 4.67 1.47 27.38
N SER A 265 4.91 2.63 26.77
CA SER A 265 5.19 3.83 27.52
C SER A 265 4.07 3.94 28.53
N ALA A 266 4.44 3.93 29.81
CA ALA A 266 3.50 4.01 30.92
C ALA A 266 2.46 5.10 30.62
N PRO A 267 1.18 4.90 30.97
CA PRO A 267 0.19 5.94 30.81
C PRO A 267 0.75 7.22 31.43
N VAL A 268 0.81 8.30 30.65
CA VAL A 268 1.18 9.61 31.15
C VAL A 268 0.25 9.85 32.33
N SER A 269 0.82 9.83 33.54
CA SER A 269 0.06 10.09 34.75
C SER A 269 -0.61 11.43 34.55
N ALA A 270 -1.95 11.42 34.49
CA ALA A 270 -2.73 12.62 34.23
C ALA A 270 -2.32 13.68 35.27
N SER A 271 -1.56 14.69 34.83
CA SER A 271 -1.20 15.82 35.67
C SER A 271 -2.50 16.53 36.04
N THR A 272 -2.93 16.32 37.28
CA THR A 272 -4.11 16.95 37.88
C THR A 272 -3.79 18.41 38.21
N ARG A 273 -3.51 19.23 37.18
CA ARG A 273 -3.39 20.68 37.36
C ARG A 273 -4.60 21.35 36.70
N PRO A 274 -5.45 22.04 37.48
CA PRO A 274 -6.62 22.69 36.94
C PRO A 274 -6.21 23.86 36.03
N ILE A 275 -6.78 23.88 34.83
CA ILE A 275 -6.61 24.93 33.82
C ILE A 275 -7.62 26.06 34.17
N TYR A 276 -7.10 27.09 34.86
CA TYR A 276 -7.70 28.40 35.18
C TYR A 276 -8.98 28.45 36.05
N ARG A 277 -8.97 29.41 36.99
CA ARG A 277 -10.07 29.74 37.91
C ARG A 277 -10.48 31.20 37.66
N ILE A 278 -11.69 31.44 37.16
CA ILE A 278 -12.32 32.76 37.16
C ILE A 278 -13.66 32.63 37.87
N GLY A 279 -13.87 33.41 38.94
CA GLY A 279 -15.20 33.58 39.54
C GLY A 279 -15.77 32.37 40.29
N GLY A 280 -14.95 31.51 40.90
CA GLY A 280 -15.42 30.54 41.90
C GLY A 280 -16.10 29.26 41.40
N SER A 281 -16.34 29.12 40.10
CA SER A 281 -16.97 27.92 39.51
C SER A 281 -15.96 27.08 38.71
N VAL A 282 -15.91 25.77 38.96
CA VAL A 282 -15.08 24.81 38.21
C VAL A 282 -15.89 24.31 37.00
N ILE A 283 -15.40 24.58 35.78
CA ILE A 283 -15.99 24.03 34.55
C ILE A 283 -15.15 22.83 34.12
N LEU A 284 -15.74 21.63 34.14
CA LEU A 284 -15.16 20.41 33.58
C LEU A 284 -15.50 20.32 32.08
N ASP A 285 -14.50 20.04 31.24
CA ASP A 285 -14.68 19.74 29.83
C ASP A 285 -15.51 18.44 29.65
N LYS A 286 -16.66 18.54 28.98
CA LYS A 286 -17.61 17.44 28.76
C LYS A 286 -17.10 16.37 27.78
N SER A 287 -15.90 16.54 27.23
CA SER A 287 -15.34 15.66 26.19
C SER A 287 -14.86 14.29 26.69
N TYR A 288 -14.85 14.03 28.01
CA TYR A 288 -14.30 12.78 28.60
C TYR A 288 -15.29 11.90 29.37
N VAL A 289 -16.56 12.30 29.52
CA VAL A 289 -17.54 11.55 30.34
C VAL A 289 -18.20 10.40 29.56
N PHE A 290 -18.09 10.35 28.24
CA PHE A 290 -18.80 9.34 27.43
C PHE A 290 -18.12 7.95 27.41
N THR A 291 -16.92 7.80 27.96
CA THR A 291 -16.16 6.54 27.88
C THR A 291 -16.37 5.61 29.08
N PHE A 292 -17.11 6.02 30.12
CA PHE A 292 -17.26 5.21 31.35
C PHE A 292 -18.67 4.64 31.61
N LEU A 293 -19.59 4.68 30.64
CA LEU A 293 -20.97 4.19 30.84
C LEU A 293 -21.35 2.96 30.00
N ASN A 294 -20.40 2.14 29.52
CA ASN A 294 -20.74 0.96 28.73
C ASN A 294 -20.12 -0.37 29.18
N GLU A 295 -19.70 -0.48 30.45
CA GLU A 295 -19.49 -1.78 31.10
C GLU A 295 -20.56 -1.99 32.17
N SER A 296 -21.64 -2.70 31.82
CA SER A 296 -22.54 -3.32 32.80
C SER A 296 -21.88 -4.60 33.34
N PRO A 297 -21.67 -4.75 34.65
CA PRO A 297 -21.44 -6.06 35.25
C PRO A 297 -22.80 -6.75 35.50
N GLY A 298 -22.90 -8.04 35.16
CA GLY A 298 -24.08 -8.88 35.43
C GLY A 298 -24.40 -8.99 36.94
N PRO A 299 -25.60 -9.48 37.29
CA PRO A 299 -26.13 -9.34 38.65
C PRO A 299 -25.38 -10.23 39.65
N ALA A 300 -24.85 -9.60 40.70
CA ALA A 300 -24.30 -10.24 41.88
C ALA A 300 -25.41 -10.83 42.75
N THR A 301 -25.32 -12.13 43.05
CA THR A 301 -26.05 -12.79 44.13
C THR A 301 -25.38 -12.49 45.48
N SER A 302 -26.17 -12.23 46.51
CA SER A 302 -25.75 -11.89 47.89
C SER A 302 -26.23 -12.99 48.87
N PRO A 303 -25.87 -12.98 50.17
CA PRO A 303 -24.56 -13.34 50.73
C PRO A 303 -24.69 -14.52 51.73
N ALA A 304 -23.70 -15.41 51.81
CA ALA A 304 -23.66 -16.47 52.83
C ALA A 304 -22.42 -16.35 53.72
N LYS A 305 -22.70 -16.09 55.00
CA LYS A 305 -21.79 -16.15 56.15
C LYS A 305 -20.84 -17.35 56.09
N ARG A 306 -19.54 -17.12 56.26
CA ARG A 306 -18.62 -18.01 56.98
C ARG A 306 -17.39 -17.24 57.45
N ARG A 307 -17.41 -16.83 58.72
CA ARG A 307 -16.18 -16.54 59.50
C ARG A 307 -15.72 -17.87 60.13
N MET A 308 -14.53 -18.30 59.78
CA MET A 308 -13.63 -19.14 60.59
C MET A 308 -12.23 -18.60 60.30
N GLY A 309 -11.35 -18.35 61.25
CA GLY A 309 -11.39 -18.47 62.70
C GLY A 309 -10.02 -18.04 63.24
N GLN A 310 -9.90 -17.79 64.54
CA GLN A 310 -8.63 -17.94 65.26
C GLN A 310 -8.79 -17.78 66.80
N PHE A 311 -8.16 -18.72 67.53
CA PHE A 311 -7.86 -18.78 68.98
C PHE A 311 -9.06 -18.92 69.97
N ALA A 312 -9.08 -19.75 71.02
CA ALA A 312 -8.25 -20.82 71.61
C ALA A 312 -9.12 -21.49 72.72
N PRO A 313 -8.76 -22.66 73.31
CA PRO A 313 -9.68 -23.45 74.13
C PRO A 313 -9.55 -23.23 75.66
N ARG A 314 -10.64 -23.61 76.36
CA ARG A 314 -10.71 -24.58 77.46
C ARG A 314 -11.15 -24.09 78.87
N ILE A 315 -12.05 -24.90 79.43
CA ILE A 315 -12.37 -25.21 80.84
C ILE A 315 -13.35 -24.29 81.59
N GLY A 316 -14.61 -24.74 81.66
CA GLY A 316 -15.47 -24.53 82.83
C GLY A 316 -15.47 -25.79 83.68
N GLY A 317 -15.22 -25.64 84.99
CA GLY A 317 -15.45 -26.66 85.99
C GLY A 317 -16.61 -26.25 86.89
N LYS A 318 -17.65 -27.08 86.92
CA LYS A 318 -18.23 -27.73 88.11
C LYS A 318 -19.33 -28.67 87.64
#